data_AF-A0A2G2LXH6-F1
#
_entry.id   AF-A0A2G2LXH6-F1
#
_cell.length_a   1.000
_cell.length_b   1.000
_cell.length_c   1.000
_cell.angle_alpha   90.00
_cell.angle_beta   90.00
_cell.angle_gamma   90.00
#
_symmetry.space_group_name_H-M   'P 1'
#
loop_
_entity.id
_entity.type
_entity.pdbx_description
1 polymer ?
#
loop_
_entity_poly.entity_id
_entity_poly.type
_entity_poly.pdbx_seq_one_letter_code
_entity_poly.pdbx_strand_id
1 'polypeptide(L)' 'MSHERVKIMNLVAEARTAGARQSTACEAMGISAKTFQRWITPDKQQDGRLEARREVNNKLTELECQRVIQGLNS' A
#
# COMPACT_ATOMS: atom_id res chain seq x y z
N MET A 1 5.47 -6.65 1.18
CA MET A 1 4.91 -7.42 0.04
C MET A 1 5.12 -8.91 0.32
N SER A 2 4.10 -9.76 0.12
CA SER A 2 4.26 -11.22 0.33
C SER A 2 5.21 -11.84 -0.70
N HIS A 3 6.00 -12.84 -0.31
CA HIS A 3 6.99 -13.53 -1.16
C HIS A 3 6.36 -14.12 -2.42
N GLU A 4 5.15 -14.67 -2.31
CA GLU A 4 4.39 -15.21 -3.45
C GLU A 4 4.03 -14.13 -4.47
N ARG A 5 3.64 -12.94 -4.01
CA ARG A 5 3.30 -11.82 -4.91
C ARG A 5 4.51 -11.37 -5.72
N VAL A 6 5.68 -11.31 -5.09
CA VAL A 6 6.94 -10.97 -5.77
C VAL A 6 7.27 -12.00 -6.85
N LYS A 7 7.13 -13.30 -6.52
CA LYS A 7 7.36 -14.38 -7.47
C LYS A 7 6.41 -14.30 -8.68
N ILE A 8 5.12 -14.08 -8.44
CA ILE A 8 4.13 -13.92 -9.51
C ILE A 8 4.47 -12.70 -10.38
N MET A 9 4.86 -11.59 -9.78
CA MET A 9 5.23 -10.39 -10.53
C MET A 9 6.42 -10.62 -11.47
N ASN A 10 7.44 -11.34 -10.99
CA ASN A 10 8.61 -11.67 -11.79
C ASN A 10 8.28 -12.59 -12.97
N LEU A 11 7.49 -13.65 -12.73
CA LEU A 11 7.07 -14.59 -13.78
C LEU A 11 6.23 -13.92 -14.87
N VAL A 12 5.30 -13.04 -14.47
CA VAL A 12 4.49 -12.27 -15.44
C VAL A 12 5.37 -11.29 -16.21
N ALA A 13 6.36 -10.67 -15.56
CA ALA A 13 7.30 -9.79 -16.24
C ALA A 13 8.18 -10.54 -17.26
N GLU A 14 8.69 -11.73 -16.90
CA GLU A 14 9.46 -12.61 -17.77
C GLU A 14 8.64 -13.03 -19.01
N ALA A 15 7.41 -13.50 -18.80
CA ALA A 15 6.52 -13.87 -19.90
C ALA A 15 6.24 -12.70 -20.84
N ARG A 16 6.07 -11.48 -20.31
CA ARG A 16 5.92 -10.28 -21.14
C ARG A 16 7.17 -9.95 -21.95
N THR A 17 8.35 -10.10 -21.37
CA THR A 17 9.63 -9.93 -22.09
C THR A 17 9.79 -10.95 -23.21
N ALA A 18 9.30 -12.18 -23.01
CA ALA A 18 9.23 -13.22 -24.03
C ALA A 18 8.16 -12.97 -25.11
N GLY A 19 7.38 -11.89 -25.02
CA GLY A 19 6.38 -11.49 -26.01
C GLY A 19 4.93 -11.83 -25.66
N ALA A 20 4.66 -12.39 -24.48
CA ALA A 20 3.29 -12.68 -24.07
C ALA A 20 2.51 -11.39 -23.74
N ARG A 21 1.22 -11.38 -24.06
CA ARG A 21 0.31 -10.33 -23.59
C ARG A 21 0.18 -10.44 -22.06
N GLN A 22 0.14 -9.28 -21.38
CA GLN A 22 -0.02 -9.25 -19.92
C GLN A 22 -1.28 -10.00 -19.45
N SER A 23 -2.40 -9.86 -20.18
CA SER A 23 -3.66 -10.55 -19.86
C SER A 23 -3.47 -12.07 -19.85
N THR A 24 -2.81 -12.62 -20.86
CA THR A 24 -2.55 -14.06 -21.01
C THR A 24 -1.59 -14.56 -19.93
N ALA A 25 -0.54 -13.78 -19.62
CA ALA A 25 0.38 -14.13 -18.53
C ALA A 25 -0.28 -14.09 -17.15
N CYS A 26 -1.18 -13.14 -16.91
CA CYS A 26 -1.95 -13.07 -15.66
C CYS A 26 -2.95 -14.23 -15.54
N GLU A 27 -3.63 -14.57 -16.63
CA GLU A 27 -4.57 -15.69 -16.70
C GLU A 27 -3.90 -17.03 -16.40
N ALA A 28 -2.69 -17.27 -16.95
CA ALA A 28 -1.90 -18.46 -16.64
C ALA A 28 -1.51 -18.57 -15.16
N MET A 29 -1.36 -17.43 -14.47
CA MET A 29 -1.06 -17.37 -13.04
C MET A 29 -2.33 -17.34 -12.16
N GLY A 30 -3.53 -17.42 -12.75
CA GLY A 30 -4.80 -17.41 -12.03
C GLY A 30 -5.15 -16.06 -11.39
N ILE A 31 -4.58 -14.95 -11.87
CA ILE A 31 -4.86 -13.61 -11.36
C ILE A 31 -5.45 -12.71 -12.45
N SER A 32 -6.27 -11.74 -12.03
CA SER A 32 -6.75 -10.73 -12.97
C SER A 32 -5.62 -9.77 -13.37
N ALA A 33 -5.65 -9.28 -14.62
CA ALA A 33 -4.70 -8.27 -15.08
C ALA A 33 -4.74 -7.00 -14.21
N LYS A 34 -5.92 -6.65 -13.67
CA LYS A 34 -6.12 -5.51 -12.75
C LYS A 34 -5.39 -5.73 -11.42
N THR A 35 -5.38 -6.97 -10.90
CA THR A 35 -4.64 -7.33 -9.68
C THR A 35 -3.14 -7.12 -9.88
N PHE A 36 -2.59 -7.61 -10.99
CA PHE A 36 -1.19 -7.40 -11.34
C PHE A 36 -0.85 -5.91 -11.49
N GLN A 37 -1.67 -5.15 -12.22
CA GLN A 37 -1.50 -3.69 -12.40
C GLN A 37 -1.45 -2.93 -11.08
N ARG A 38 -2.31 -3.29 -10.13
CA ARG A 38 -2.30 -2.71 -8.78
C ARG A 38 -1.04 -3.06 -7.99
N TRP A 39 -0.46 -4.24 -8.19
CA TRP A 39 0.78 -4.61 -7.50
C TRP A 39 2.01 -3.91 -8.06
N ILE A 40 2.07 -3.71 -9.38
CA ILE A 40 3.20 -3.03 -10.04
C ILE A 40 3.11 -1.50 -9.96
N THR A 41 1.91 -0.97 -9.78
CA THR A 41 1.71 0.47 -9.60
C THR A 41 1.94 0.76 -8.12
N PRO A 42 2.99 1.52 -7.75
CA PRO A 42 3.16 1.91 -6.35
C PRO A 42 1.89 2.64 -5.89
N ASP A 43 1.47 2.41 -4.64
CA ASP A 43 0.36 3.13 -3.97
C ASP A 43 0.68 4.64 -3.95
N LYS A 44 0.45 5.29 -5.08
CA LYS A 44 0.47 6.75 -5.24
C LYS A 44 -0.94 7.31 -5.31
N GLN A 45 -1.95 6.49 -5.03
CA GLN A 45 -3.24 6.99 -4.60
C GLN A 45 -3.19 7.15 -3.08
N GLN A 46 -2.40 8.14 -2.64
CA GLN A 46 -2.70 8.78 -1.38
C GLN A 46 -4.16 9.25 -1.45
N ASP A 47 -4.90 9.13 -0.34
CA ASP A 47 -6.27 9.63 -0.27
C ASP A 47 -6.28 11.07 -0.82
N GLY A 48 -7.04 11.29 -1.89
CA GLY A 48 -7.12 12.58 -2.57
C GLY A 48 -7.95 13.60 -1.80
N ARG A 49 -8.47 13.22 -0.63
CA ARG A 49 -9.17 14.13 0.26
C ARG A 49 -8.19 15.19 0.79
N LEU A 50 -8.71 16.41 0.89
CA LEU A 50 -8.02 17.49 1.57
C LEU A 50 -7.87 17.12 3.05
N GLU A 51 -6.63 16.96 3.49
CA GLU A 51 -6.31 16.85 4.91
C GLU A 51 -6.75 18.13 5.64
N ALA A 52 -7.46 17.97 6.75
CA ALA A 52 -7.91 19.09 7.56
C ALA A 52 -6.72 19.74 8.29
N ARG A 53 -6.18 20.81 7.72
CA ARG A 53 -5.16 21.65 8.39
C ARG A 53 -5.83 22.58 9.40
N ARG A 54 -6.13 22.07 10.59
CA ARG A 54 -6.61 22.89 11.72
C ARG A 54 -5.78 22.59 12.95
N GLU A 55 -5.09 23.60 13.46
CA GLU A 55 -4.56 23.56 14.82
C GLU A 55 -5.70 23.88 15.78
N VAL A 56 -5.89 23.03 16.78
CA VAL A 56 -6.90 23.21 17.82
C VAL A 56 -6.25 23.94 18.98
N ASN A 57 -6.82 25.06 19.42
CA ASN A 57 -6.27 25.87 20.51
C ASN A 57 -6.07 25.09 21.81
N ASN A 58 -6.92 24.10 22.06
CA ASN A 58 -6.89 23.26 23.26
C ASN A 58 -6.23 21.90 23.01
N LYS A 59 -5.34 21.79 22.02
CA LYS A 59 -4.57 20.58 21.76
C LYS A 59 -3.60 20.35 22.91
N LEU A 60 -3.62 19.15 23.48
CA LEU A 60 -2.63 18.73 24.47
C LEU A 60 -1.22 18.85 23.90
N THR A 61 -0.33 19.43 24.70
CA THR A 61 1.11 19.41 24.46
C THR A 61 1.64 17.99 24.56
N GLU A 62 2.79 17.73 23.94
CA GLU A 62 3.44 16.42 23.99
C GLU A 62 3.70 15.95 25.43
N LEU A 63 4.06 16.90 26.31
CA LEU A 63 4.26 16.65 27.74
C LEU A 63 2.97 16.21 28.45
N GLU A 64 1.84 16.83 28.12
CA GLU A 64 0.54 16.46 28.69
C GLU A 64 0.10 15.08 28.20
N CYS A 65 0.28 14.77 26.92
CA CYS A 65 0.04 13.44 26.38
C CYS A 65 0.87 12.38 27.12
N GLN A 66 2.16 12.65 27.37
CA GLN A 66 3.03 11.73 28.11
C GLN A 66 2.56 11.51 29.56
N ARG A 67 2.12 12.57 30.25
CA ARG A 67 1.57 12.46 31.62
C ARG A 67 0.32 11.59 31.67
N VAL A 68 -0.59 11.75 30.71
CA VAL A 68 -1.81 10.92 30.62
C VAL A 68 -1.45 9.45 30.41
N ILE A 69 -0.53 9.15 29.50
CA ILE A 69 -0.07 7.78 29.24
C ILE A 69 0.60 7.17 30.48
N GLN A 70 1.42 7.94 31.20
CA GLN A 70 2.06 7.47 32.43
C GLN A 70 1.06 7.16 33.54
N GLY A 71 0.04 8.01 33.73
CA GLY A 71 -1.01 7.76 34.73
C GLY A 71 -1.93 6.58 34.41
N LEU A 72 -2.01 6.16 33.15
CA LEU A 72 -2.76 4.97 32.73
C LEU A 72 -1.99 3.66 32.93
N ASN A 73 -0.66 3.72 32.86
CA ASN A 73 0.21 2.55 32.96
C ASN A 73 0.68 2.26 34.40
N SER A 74 0.19 3.00 35.38
CA SER A 74 0.47 2.84 36.82
C SER A 74 -0.57 1.99 37.53
#